data_AF-A0A6J6GH52-F1
#
_entry.id   AF-A0A6J6GH52-F1
#
_cell.length_a   1.000
_cell.length_b   1.000
_cell.length_c   1.000
_cell.angle_alpha   90.00
_cell.angle_beta   90.00
_cell.angle_gamma   90.00
#
_symmetry.space_group_name_H-M   'P 1'
#
loop_
_entity.id
_entity.type
_entity.pdbx_description
1 polymer ?
#
loop_
_entity_poly.entity_id
_entity_poly.type
_entity_poly.pdbx_seq_one_letter_code
_entity_poly.pdbx_strand_id
1 'polypeptide(L)'
;MEFRTAAADRFASEFDAATAVFCHQNEYPPVDGEWRASVDQRLPVGLRSILGEALTAGLIELPSGTSGFRLPALPGKGPYALFSRSSRGVPAPNWEYYVQLAEYARVTAAAERNGWSIGFEDDLMDVSVYQDGRLLWCIEVKERARGLSRLIQQIAEHGRALDWSKNDRGDDPLRKAKYLATRQPSWFSVVAIGERHDFSVSFNGERFELHRDVLPL
;
A
#
# COMPACT_ATOMS: atom_id res chain seq x y z
N MET A 1 -0.97 24.68 -8.46
CA MET A 1 -0.81 24.47 -7.00
C MET A 1 -2.17 24.25 -6.33
N GLU A 2 -3.20 25.02 -6.69
CA GLU A 2 -4.55 24.95 -6.13
C GLU A 2 -5.24 23.57 -6.20
N PHE A 3 -5.09 22.81 -7.30
CA PHE A 3 -5.71 21.48 -7.45
C PHE A 3 -5.26 20.45 -6.39
N ARG A 4 -4.00 20.49 -5.96
CA ARG A 4 -3.47 19.55 -4.95
C ARG A 4 -4.05 19.82 -3.57
N THR A 5 -4.43 21.07 -3.29
CA THR A 5 -5.05 21.44 -2.02
C THR A 5 -6.47 20.87 -1.93
N ALA A 6 -7.29 21.03 -2.98
CA ALA A 6 -8.67 20.52 -2.98
C ALA A 6 -8.76 18.99 -2.80
N ALA A 7 -7.85 18.24 -3.42
CA ALA A 7 -7.78 16.79 -3.22
C ALA A 7 -7.38 16.43 -1.78
N ALA A 8 -6.33 17.07 -1.24
CA ALA A 8 -5.93 16.83 0.15
C ALA A 8 -7.05 17.18 1.15
N ASP A 9 -7.83 18.23 0.87
CA ASP A 9 -8.98 18.63 1.68
C ASP A 9 -10.12 17.61 1.60
N ARG A 10 -10.37 17.04 0.40
CA ARG A 10 -11.32 15.93 0.23
C ARG A 10 -10.94 14.74 1.10
N PHE A 11 -9.67 14.34 1.08
CA PHE A 11 -9.19 13.27 1.96
C PHE A 11 -9.37 13.62 3.43
N ALA A 12 -9.00 14.84 3.86
CA ALA A 12 -9.12 15.26 5.25
C ALA A 12 -10.57 15.20 5.75
N SER A 13 -11.54 15.66 4.95
CA SER A 13 -12.96 15.61 5.30
C SER A 13 -13.47 14.18 5.51
N GLU A 14 -13.11 13.25 4.61
CA GLU A 14 -13.53 11.85 4.71
C GLU A 14 -12.81 11.11 5.85
N PHE A 15 -11.54 11.44 6.08
CA PHE A 15 -10.76 10.93 7.20
C PHE A 15 -11.37 11.36 8.55
N ASP A 16 -11.74 12.64 8.70
CA ASP A 16 -12.34 13.17 9.92
C ASP A 16 -13.72 12.52 10.18
N ALA A 17 -14.53 12.30 9.13
CA ALA A 17 -15.81 11.59 9.23
C ALA A 17 -15.62 10.13 9.70
N ALA A 18 -14.70 9.39 9.07
CA ALA A 18 -14.40 8.01 9.47
C ALA A 18 -13.82 7.92 10.89
N THR A 19 -13.02 8.91 11.30
CA THR A 19 -12.48 9.04 12.66
C THR A 19 -13.61 9.24 13.68
N ALA A 20 -14.57 10.12 13.39
CA ALA A 20 -15.73 10.34 14.27
C ALA A 20 -16.57 9.08 14.44
N VAL A 21 -16.80 8.33 13.37
CA VAL A 21 -17.48 7.02 13.42
C VAL A 21 -16.69 6.04 14.29
N PHE A 22 -15.37 5.96 14.12
CA PHE A 22 -14.53 5.06 14.92
C PHE A 22 -14.59 5.41 16.41
N CYS A 23 -14.47 6.70 16.75
CA CYS A 23 -14.56 7.15 18.14
C CYS A 23 -15.90 6.78 18.76
N HIS A 24 -17.00 7.04 18.04
CA HIS A 24 -18.34 6.70 18.50
C HIS A 24 -18.50 5.18 18.74
N GLN A 25 -18.07 4.34 17.79
CA GLN A 25 -18.15 2.88 17.88
C GLN A 25 -17.32 2.28 19.01
N ASN A 26 -16.30 3.00 19.50
CA ASN A 26 -15.37 2.51 20.51
C ASN A 26 -15.42 3.31 21.82
N GLU A 27 -16.43 4.17 21.98
CA GLU A 27 -16.63 5.01 23.17
C GLU A 27 -15.41 5.88 23.49
N TYR A 28 -14.68 6.31 22.47
CA TYR A 28 -13.57 7.26 22.62
C TYR A 28 -14.10 8.69 22.60
N PRO A 29 -13.45 9.63 23.32
CA PRO A 29 -13.72 11.04 23.12
C PRO A 29 -13.42 11.45 21.66
N PRO A 30 -14.03 12.54 21.17
CA PRO A 30 -13.60 13.16 19.93
C PRO A 30 -12.09 13.46 19.97
N VAL A 31 -11.41 13.22 18.85
CA VAL A 31 -9.99 13.55 18.71
C VAL A 31 -9.78 15.06 18.78
N ASP A 32 -8.65 15.49 19.33
CA ASP A 32 -8.28 16.89 19.41
C ASP A 32 -7.45 17.34 18.19
N GLY A 33 -7.16 18.64 18.15
CA GLY A 33 -6.34 19.23 17.10
C GLY A 33 -4.87 18.75 17.12
N GLU A 34 -4.35 18.32 18.26
CA GLU A 34 -2.98 17.83 18.38
C GLU A 34 -2.84 16.45 17.74
N TRP A 35 -3.78 15.54 18.02
CA TRP A 35 -3.86 14.24 17.37
C TRP A 35 -3.97 14.42 15.85
N ARG A 36 -4.86 15.29 15.39
CA ARG A 36 -5.04 15.54 13.95
C ARG A 36 -3.79 16.14 13.29
N ALA A 37 -3.14 17.11 13.94
CA ALA A 37 -1.87 17.67 13.47
C ALA A 37 -0.77 16.59 13.35
N SER A 38 -0.74 15.63 14.29
CA SER A 38 0.22 14.51 14.23
C SER A 38 -0.04 13.58 13.03
N VAL A 39 -1.31 13.37 12.65
CA VAL A 39 -1.69 12.64 11.44
C VAL A 39 -1.22 13.39 10.20
N ASP A 40 -1.50 14.69 10.11
CA ASP A 40 -1.13 15.52 8.96
C ASP A 40 0.39 15.64 8.78
N GLN A 41 1.14 15.69 9.88
CA GLN A 41 2.61 15.65 9.85
C GLN A 41 3.11 14.32 9.28
N ARG A 42 2.42 13.22 9.60
CA ARG A 42 2.82 11.88 9.22
C ARG A 42 2.39 11.49 7.81
N LEU A 43 1.28 12.03 7.30
CA LEU A 43 0.79 11.81 5.94
C LEU A 43 1.10 13.04 5.07
N PRO A 44 2.20 13.02 4.29
CA PRO A 44 2.60 14.16 3.48
C PRO A 44 1.48 14.59 2.53
N VAL A 45 1.42 15.88 2.21
CA VAL A 45 0.37 16.45 1.35
C VAL A 45 0.22 15.71 0.02
N GLY A 46 1.32 15.22 -0.56
CA GLY A 46 1.28 14.44 -1.80
C GLY A 46 0.51 13.14 -1.66
N LEU A 47 0.70 12.41 -0.56
CA LEU A 47 -0.03 11.17 -0.28
C LEU A 47 -1.51 11.47 -0.03
N ARG A 48 -1.82 12.50 0.77
CA ARG A 48 -3.21 12.94 1.01
C ARG A 48 -3.91 13.38 -0.29
N SER A 49 -3.18 14.02 -1.20
CA SER A 49 -3.71 14.42 -2.51
C SER A 49 -4.08 13.20 -3.35
N ILE A 50 -3.20 12.19 -3.45
CA ILE A 50 -3.47 10.95 -4.20
C ILE A 50 -4.71 10.25 -3.64
N LEU A 51 -4.81 10.12 -2.31
CA LEU A 51 -5.99 9.50 -1.68
C LEU A 51 -7.26 10.31 -1.93
N GLY A 52 -7.18 11.65 -1.87
CA GLY A 52 -8.29 12.53 -2.19
C GLY A 52 -8.78 12.39 -3.63
N GLU A 53 -7.87 12.35 -4.59
CA GLU A 53 -8.16 12.10 -6.01
C GLU A 53 -8.81 10.72 -6.20
N ALA A 54 -8.29 9.69 -5.54
CA ALA A 54 -8.83 8.34 -5.59
C ALA A 54 -10.26 8.25 -5.01
N LEU A 55 -10.54 9.00 -3.94
CA LEU A 55 -11.89 9.13 -3.38
C LEU A 55 -12.83 9.85 -4.33
N THR A 56 -12.38 10.93 -4.98
CA THR A 56 -13.17 11.66 -5.97
C THR A 56 -13.46 10.81 -7.21
N ALA A 57 -12.50 9.99 -7.63
CA ALA A 57 -12.64 9.09 -8.78
C ALA A 57 -13.44 7.81 -8.47
N GLY A 58 -13.81 7.56 -7.21
CA GLY A 58 -14.51 6.33 -6.81
C GLY A 58 -13.64 5.08 -6.83
N LEU A 59 -12.31 5.22 -6.85
CA LEU A 59 -11.37 4.09 -6.74
C LEU A 59 -11.33 3.53 -5.31
N ILE A 60 -11.56 4.42 -4.34
CA ILE A 60 -11.66 4.11 -2.91
C ILE A 60 -13.01 4.64 -2.44
N GLU A 61 -13.73 3.83 -1.68
CA GLU A 61 -14.96 4.25 -1.00
C GLU A 61 -14.79 4.16 0.51
N LEU A 62 -15.25 5.19 1.22
CA LEU A 62 -15.46 5.17 2.68
C LEU A 62 -16.97 5.15 2.92
N PRO A 63 -17.60 3.96 3.08
CA PRO A 63 -19.04 3.89 3.23
C PRO A 63 -19.52 4.66 4.47
N SER A 64 -20.57 5.45 4.31
CA SER A 64 -21.19 6.22 5.40
C SER A 64 -21.52 5.33 6.61
N GLY A 65 -21.23 5.83 7.80
CA GLY A 65 -21.46 5.10 9.05
C GLY A 65 -20.43 3.98 9.33
N THR A 66 -19.35 3.90 8.54
CA THR A 66 -18.22 3.01 8.79
C THR A 66 -16.94 3.79 9.05
N SER A 67 -15.98 3.12 9.69
CA SER A 67 -14.62 3.62 9.97
C SER A 67 -13.57 2.92 9.10
N GLY A 68 -14.01 2.37 7.95
CA GLY A 68 -13.20 1.58 7.05
C GLY A 68 -13.39 1.96 5.60
N PHE A 69 -12.66 1.29 4.71
CA PHE A 69 -12.72 1.54 3.28
C PHE A 69 -13.05 0.28 2.48
N ARG A 70 -13.48 0.47 1.23
CA ARG A 70 -13.68 -0.56 0.21
C ARG A 70 -13.05 -0.14 -1.11
N LEU A 71 -12.77 -1.13 -1.95
CA LEU A 71 -12.27 -0.94 -3.31
C LEU A 71 -13.33 -1.47 -4.28
N PRO A 72 -14.13 -0.61 -4.95
CA PRO A 72 -15.29 -1.06 -5.72
C PRO A 72 -14.96 -2.06 -6.84
N ALA A 73 -13.79 -1.91 -7.46
CA ALA A 73 -13.32 -2.82 -8.50
C ALA A 73 -12.93 -4.22 -7.98
N LEU A 74 -12.85 -4.43 -6.66
CA LEU A 74 -12.51 -5.69 -6.01
C LEU A 74 -13.64 -6.14 -5.06
N PRO A 75 -14.82 -6.50 -5.60
CA PRO A 75 -15.97 -6.88 -4.79
C PRO A 75 -15.67 -8.14 -3.96
N GLY A 76 -16.13 -8.15 -2.72
CA GLY A 76 -15.93 -9.27 -1.78
C GLY A 76 -14.71 -9.13 -0.85
N LYS A 77 -13.88 -8.09 -1.05
CA LYS A 77 -12.81 -7.71 -0.12
C LYS A 77 -13.25 -6.50 0.73
N GLY A 78 -12.97 -6.53 2.04
CA GLY A 78 -13.28 -5.47 3.00
C GLY A 78 -14.72 -5.52 3.60
N PRO A 79 -15.13 -4.48 4.35
CA PRO A 79 -14.41 -3.23 4.58
C PRO A 79 -13.13 -3.45 5.38
N TYR A 80 -12.06 -2.80 4.94
CA TYR A 80 -10.76 -2.78 5.63
C TYR A 80 -10.77 -1.70 6.70
N ALA A 81 -10.19 -1.98 7.87
CA ALA A 81 -10.16 -1.03 8.96
C ALA A 81 -9.14 0.08 8.69
N LEU A 82 -9.56 1.36 8.68
CA LEU A 82 -8.62 2.49 8.61
C LEU A 82 -7.93 2.76 9.94
N PHE A 83 -8.52 2.28 11.02
CA PHE A 83 -8.07 2.49 12.39
C PHE A 83 -8.14 1.19 13.20
N SER A 84 -7.26 1.11 14.19
CA SER A 84 -7.26 0.10 15.24
C SER A 84 -7.49 0.77 16.60
N ARG A 85 -7.94 -0.03 17.58
CA ARG A 85 -8.03 0.42 18.98
C ARG A 85 -6.63 0.74 19.51
N SER A 86 -6.55 1.71 20.42
CA SER A 86 -5.30 2.02 21.12
C SER A 86 -5.52 2.13 22.63
N SER A 87 -4.48 1.86 23.41
CA SER A 87 -4.52 2.06 24.87
C SER A 87 -4.57 3.53 25.28
N ARG A 88 -4.39 4.46 24.35
CA ARG A 88 -4.43 5.91 24.59
C ARG A 88 -5.84 6.49 24.53
N GLY A 89 -6.86 5.66 24.25
CA GLY A 89 -8.25 6.13 24.12
C GLY A 89 -8.49 7.02 22.89
N VAL A 90 -7.62 6.91 21.88
CA VAL A 90 -7.77 7.58 20.57
C VAL A 90 -7.56 6.57 19.44
N PRO A 91 -8.10 6.80 18.23
CA PRO A 91 -7.88 5.91 17.10
C PRO A 91 -6.40 5.80 16.76
N ALA A 92 -5.91 4.58 16.47
CA ALA A 92 -4.59 4.35 15.90
C ALA A 92 -4.73 4.12 14.40
N PRO A 93 -4.31 5.06 13.52
CA PRO A 93 -4.40 4.85 12.08
C PRO A 93 -3.56 3.65 11.64
N ASN A 94 -4.13 2.80 10.79
CA ASN A 94 -3.43 1.69 10.15
C ASN A 94 -2.58 2.24 8.99
N TRP A 95 -1.44 2.84 9.33
CA TRP A 95 -0.60 3.64 8.43
C TRP A 95 -0.25 2.97 7.11
N GLU A 96 -0.01 1.66 7.14
CA GLU A 96 0.32 0.88 5.95
C GLU A 96 -0.79 0.97 4.88
N TYR A 97 -2.06 0.92 5.29
CA TYR A 97 -3.19 1.02 4.36
C TYR A 97 -3.22 2.33 3.59
N TYR A 98 -2.81 3.46 4.19
CA TYR A 98 -2.78 4.73 3.48
C TYR A 98 -1.75 4.73 2.35
N VAL A 99 -0.63 4.03 2.52
CA VAL A 99 0.38 3.86 1.48
C VAL A 99 -0.09 2.83 0.45
N GLN A 100 -0.67 1.69 0.89
CA GLN A 100 -1.22 0.69 -0.02
C GLN A 100 -2.33 1.25 -0.92
N LEU A 101 -3.23 2.05 -0.35
CA LEU A 101 -4.30 2.72 -1.07
C LEU A 101 -3.78 3.74 -2.08
N ALA A 102 -2.76 4.52 -1.70
CA ALA A 102 -2.13 5.46 -2.62
C ALA A 102 -1.45 4.72 -3.78
N GLU A 103 -0.79 3.59 -3.50
CA GLU A 103 -0.18 2.75 -4.52
C GLU A 103 -1.20 2.08 -5.43
N TYR A 104 -2.30 1.55 -4.86
CA TYR A 104 -3.44 1.04 -5.62
C TYR A 104 -3.98 2.10 -6.58
N ALA A 105 -4.34 3.28 -6.09
CA ALA A 105 -4.84 4.36 -6.93
C ALA A 105 -3.87 4.76 -8.06
N ARG A 106 -2.57 4.83 -7.73
CA ARG A 106 -1.52 5.20 -8.67
C ARG A 106 -1.38 4.17 -9.80
N VAL A 107 -1.46 2.87 -9.49
CA VAL A 107 -1.36 1.83 -10.53
C VAL A 107 -2.67 1.60 -11.27
N THR A 108 -3.83 1.91 -10.70
CA THR A 108 -5.14 1.77 -11.38
C THR A 108 -5.18 2.53 -12.70
N ALA A 109 -4.73 3.79 -12.72
CA ALA A 109 -4.71 4.57 -13.95
C ALA A 109 -3.82 3.94 -15.04
N ALA A 110 -2.68 3.35 -14.67
CA ALA A 110 -1.79 2.66 -15.61
C ALA A 110 -2.39 1.32 -16.06
N ALA A 111 -3.00 0.57 -15.15
CA ALA A 111 -3.62 -0.70 -15.43
C ALA A 111 -4.80 -0.55 -16.41
N GLU A 112 -5.67 0.44 -16.19
CA GLU A 112 -6.79 0.73 -17.10
C GLU A 112 -6.31 1.04 -18.52
N ARG A 113 -5.28 1.88 -18.66
CA ARG A 113 -4.70 2.22 -19.98
C ARG A 113 -4.14 1.01 -20.72
N ASN A 114 -3.63 0.02 -20.01
CA ASN A 114 -2.95 -1.14 -20.59
C ASN A 114 -3.81 -2.43 -20.56
N GLY A 115 -5.05 -2.37 -20.07
CA GLY A 115 -5.90 -3.55 -19.91
C GLY A 115 -5.40 -4.54 -18.86
N TRP A 116 -4.63 -4.09 -17.87
CA TRP A 116 -4.15 -4.92 -16.77
C TRP A 116 -5.19 -5.01 -15.66
N SER A 117 -5.15 -6.10 -14.89
CA SER A 117 -5.92 -6.23 -13.66
C SER A 117 -5.06 -6.00 -12.43
N ILE A 118 -5.68 -5.60 -11.32
CA ILE A 118 -4.99 -5.28 -10.07
C ILE A 118 -5.53 -6.17 -8.96
N GLY A 119 -4.64 -6.67 -8.11
CA GLY A 119 -4.95 -7.26 -6.82
C GLY A 119 -4.56 -6.32 -5.68
N PHE A 120 -5.35 -6.36 -4.60
CA PHE A 120 -5.08 -5.66 -3.34
C PHE A 120 -5.07 -6.69 -2.20
N GLU A 121 -4.07 -6.67 -1.33
CA GLU A 121 -3.76 -7.75 -0.39
C GLU A 121 -3.89 -9.13 -1.07
N ASP A 122 -2.99 -9.38 -2.02
CA ASP A 122 -3.05 -10.52 -2.91
C ASP A 122 -1.93 -11.51 -2.60
N ASP A 123 -2.32 -12.60 -1.91
CA ASP A 123 -1.43 -13.58 -1.30
C ASP A 123 -0.40 -12.95 -0.35
N LEU A 124 0.82 -12.74 -0.87
CA LEU A 124 1.94 -12.21 -0.10
C LEU A 124 2.16 -10.72 -0.38
N MET A 125 1.57 -10.14 -1.41
CA MET A 125 1.87 -8.77 -1.86
C MET A 125 0.74 -7.82 -1.53
N ASP A 126 1.09 -6.59 -1.18
CA ASP A 126 0.11 -5.57 -0.79
C ASP A 126 -0.68 -5.06 -2.00
N VAL A 127 0.01 -4.82 -3.12
CA VAL A 127 -0.62 -4.54 -4.42
C VAL A 127 0.07 -5.36 -5.51
N SER A 128 -0.72 -5.98 -6.38
CA SER A 128 -0.26 -6.79 -7.50
C SER A 128 -0.88 -6.30 -8.79
N VAL A 129 -0.14 -6.31 -9.90
CA VAL A 129 -0.66 -5.99 -11.24
C VAL A 129 -0.44 -7.20 -12.13
N TYR A 130 -1.44 -7.50 -12.95
CA TYR A 130 -1.51 -8.69 -13.79
C TYR A 130 -1.78 -8.33 -15.24
N GLN A 131 -1.12 -9.04 -16.14
CA GLN A 131 -1.39 -9.01 -17.57
C GLN A 131 -1.75 -10.42 -18.01
N ASP A 132 -2.95 -10.59 -18.58
CA ASP A 132 -3.46 -11.89 -19.06
C ASP A 132 -3.35 -13.02 -18.01
N GLY A 133 -3.62 -12.67 -16.73
CA GLY A 133 -3.55 -13.59 -15.59
C GLY A 133 -2.13 -13.89 -15.07
N ARG A 134 -1.09 -13.38 -15.74
CA ARG A 134 0.30 -13.47 -15.27
C ARG A 134 0.65 -12.28 -14.39
N LEU A 135 1.29 -12.56 -13.25
CA LEU A 135 1.78 -11.51 -12.35
C LEU A 135 2.88 -10.71 -13.08
N LEU A 136 2.62 -9.42 -13.26
CA LEU A 136 3.46 -8.49 -14.00
C LEU A 136 4.30 -7.63 -13.05
N TRP A 137 3.69 -7.15 -11.98
CA TRP A 137 4.31 -6.24 -11.03
C TRP A 137 3.82 -6.50 -9.61
N CYS A 138 4.75 -6.63 -8.67
CA CYS A 138 4.46 -6.70 -7.24
C CYS A 138 4.89 -5.41 -6.53
N ILE A 139 4.06 -4.92 -5.62
CA ILE A 139 4.35 -3.76 -4.79
C ILE A 139 4.23 -4.18 -3.34
N GLU A 140 5.36 -4.11 -2.64
CA GLU A 140 5.43 -4.23 -1.19
C GLU A 140 5.34 -2.84 -0.57
N VAL A 141 4.54 -2.72 0.48
CA VAL A 141 4.35 -1.49 1.23
C VAL A 141 4.80 -1.70 2.67
N LYS A 142 5.44 -0.67 3.23
CA LYS A 142 5.76 -0.60 4.65
C LYS A 142 5.30 0.74 5.21
N GLU A 143 4.92 0.74 6.48
CA GLU A 143 4.58 1.97 7.20
C GLU A 143 5.72 3.01 7.24
N ARG A 144 6.98 2.57 7.39
CA ARG A 144 8.15 3.46 7.54
C ARG A 144 9.28 3.07 6.60
N ALA A 145 9.99 4.07 6.09
CA ALA A 145 11.25 3.96 5.34
C ALA A 145 12.36 3.19 6.07
N ARG A 146 12.36 3.23 7.42
CA ARG A 146 13.40 2.59 8.21
C ARG A 146 13.39 1.07 7.98
N GLY A 147 14.48 0.57 7.38
CA GLY A 147 14.68 -0.86 7.12
C GLY A 147 14.39 -1.29 5.68
N LEU A 148 13.87 -0.41 4.82
CA LEU A 148 13.62 -0.74 3.41
C LEU A 148 14.89 -1.18 2.68
N SER A 149 15.99 -0.42 2.79
CA SER A 149 17.24 -0.79 2.12
C SER A 149 17.77 -2.14 2.59
N ARG A 150 17.60 -2.47 3.87
CA ARG A 150 17.99 -3.78 4.43
C ARG A 150 17.10 -4.90 3.87
N LEU A 151 15.79 -4.70 3.84
CA LEU A 151 14.84 -5.65 3.27
C LEU A 151 15.19 -5.94 1.80
N ILE A 152 15.36 -4.89 0.99
CA ILE A 152 15.72 -4.99 -0.44
C ILE A 152 17.05 -5.73 -0.60
N GLN A 153 18.07 -5.37 0.19
CA GLN A 153 19.37 -6.03 0.14
C GLN A 153 19.24 -7.53 0.44
N GLN A 154 18.51 -7.90 1.49
CA GLN A 154 18.32 -9.30 1.88
C GLN A 154 17.50 -10.09 0.85
N ILE A 155 16.47 -9.47 0.24
CA ILE A 155 15.73 -10.07 -0.89
C ILE A 155 16.69 -10.34 -2.06
N ALA A 156 17.52 -9.36 -2.43
CA ALA A 156 18.48 -9.49 -3.53
C ALA A 156 19.57 -10.54 -3.22
N GLU A 157 20.02 -10.64 -1.97
CA GLU A 157 20.94 -11.69 -1.52
C GLU A 157 20.33 -13.08 -1.69
N HIS A 158 19.08 -13.27 -1.25
CA HIS A 158 18.35 -14.52 -1.47
C HIS A 158 18.11 -14.81 -2.95
N GLY A 159 17.82 -13.81 -3.77
CA GLY A 159 17.60 -13.97 -5.22
C GLY A 159 18.79 -14.55 -5.97
N ARG A 160 20.03 -14.30 -5.52
CA ARG A 160 21.25 -14.87 -6.11
C ARG A 160 21.50 -16.33 -5.75
N ALA A 161 21.03 -16.77 -4.58
CA ALA A 161 21.26 -18.11 -4.04
C ALA A 161 20.08 -18.54 -3.15
N LEU A 162 18.95 -18.86 -3.78
CA LEU A 162 17.72 -19.16 -3.06
C LEU A 162 17.78 -20.57 -2.45
N ASP A 163 17.55 -20.66 -1.14
CA ASP A 163 17.40 -21.92 -0.42
C ASP A 163 15.92 -22.26 -0.25
N TRP A 164 15.42 -23.15 -1.11
CA TRP A 164 14.04 -23.61 -1.06
C TRP A 164 13.70 -24.42 0.18
N SER A 165 14.69 -25.13 0.75
CA SER A 165 14.51 -26.01 1.90
C SER A 165 14.38 -25.24 3.21
N LYS A 166 14.92 -24.03 3.28
CA LYS A 166 14.85 -23.17 4.48
C LYS A 166 13.41 -22.71 4.73
N ASN A 167 12.93 -22.91 5.95
CA ASN A 167 11.65 -22.37 6.40
C ASN A 167 11.70 -20.83 6.41
N ASP A 168 10.72 -20.17 5.81
CA ASP A 168 10.65 -18.72 5.65
C ASP A 168 9.67 -18.04 6.62
N ARG A 169 9.03 -18.80 7.51
CA ARG A 169 8.15 -18.26 8.54
C ARG A 169 8.93 -17.31 9.47
N GLY A 170 8.57 -16.03 9.45
CA GLY A 170 9.24 -14.98 10.23
C GLY A 170 10.48 -14.39 9.55
N ASP A 171 10.86 -14.89 8.37
CA ASP A 171 11.94 -14.36 7.52
C ASP A 171 11.30 -13.68 6.30
N ASP A 172 10.82 -12.45 6.50
CA ASP A 172 10.12 -11.68 5.46
C ASP A 172 10.95 -11.56 4.17
N PRO A 173 12.26 -11.24 4.20
CA PRO A 173 13.08 -11.21 2.99
C PRO A 173 13.10 -12.53 2.22
N LEU A 174 13.31 -13.67 2.91
CA LEU A 174 13.34 -14.97 2.25
C LEU A 174 11.97 -15.32 1.63
N ARG A 175 10.88 -15.07 2.36
CA ARG A 175 9.52 -15.33 1.90
C ARG A 175 9.20 -14.53 0.64
N LYS A 176 9.59 -13.25 0.60
CA LYS A 176 9.43 -12.39 -0.60
C LYS A 176 10.32 -12.88 -1.75
N ALA A 177 11.56 -13.29 -1.48
CA ALA A 177 12.45 -13.82 -2.52
C ALA A 177 11.90 -15.12 -3.14
N LYS A 178 11.39 -16.05 -2.34
CA LYS A 178 10.71 -17.26 -2.82
C LYS A 178 9.49 -16.93 -3.68
N TYR A 179 8.70 -15.95 -3.27
CA TYR A 179 7.56 -15.48 -4.05
C TYR A 179 7.97 -14.90 -5.41
N LEU A 180 8.98 -14.01 -5.45
CA LEU A 180 9.48 -13.45 -6.71
C LEU A 180 10.03 -14.54 -7.64
N ALA A 181 10.83 -15.47 -7.12
CA ALA A 181 11.36 -16.60 -7.91
C ALA A 181 10.26 -17.51 -8.48
N THR A 182 9.17 -17.70 -7.71
CA THR A 182 8.03 -18.54 -8.10
C THR A 182 7.16 -17.86 -9.16
N ARG A 183 6.84 -16.58 -8.95
CA ARG A 183 5.84 -15.85 -9.75
C ARG A 183 6.45 -15.12 -10.94
N GLN A 184 7.75 -14.88 -10.90
CA GLN A 184 8.56 -14.23 -11.94
C GLN A 184 7.93 -12.95 -12.53
N PRO A 185 7.60 -11.94 -11.67
CA PRO A 185 7.08 -10.66 -12.14
C PRO A 185 8.16 -9.88 -12.90
N SER A 186 7.76 -9.05 -13.87
CA SER A 186 8.70 -8.17 -14.58
C SER A 186 9.19 -7.02 -13.72
N TRP A 187 8.37 -6.56 -12.78
CA TRP A 187 8.69 -5.45 -11.88
C TRP A 187 8.43 -5.77 -10.41
N PHE A 188 9.22 -5.13 -9.55
CA PHE A 188 9.06 -5.17 -8.12
C PHE A 188 9.27 -3.78 -7.54
N SER A 189 8.37 -3.34 -6.65
CA SER A 189 8.50 -2.09 -5.92
C SER A 189 8.44 -2.33 -4.43
N VAL A 190 9.19 -1.50 -3.69
CA VAL A 190 9.05 -1.38 -2.23
C VAL A 190 8.80 0.08 -1.90
N VAL A 191 7.71 0.35 -1.21
CA VAL A 191 7.19 1.70 -0.95
C VAL A 191 6.96 1.92 0.53
N ALA A 192 7.31 3.10 1.03
CA ALA A 192 6.92 3.58 2.34
C ALA A 192 6.61 5.08 2.28
N ILE A 193 6.11 5.63 3.39
CA ILE A 193 5.91 7.06 3.49
C ILE A 193 7.24 7.80 3.25
N GLY A 194 7.29 8.57 2.16
CA GLY A 194 8.45 9.39 1.78
C GLY A 194 9.58 8.65 1.05
N GLU A 195 9.44 7.35 0.78
CA GLU A 195 10.49 6.57 0.12
C GLU A 195 9.92 5.51 -0.83
N ARG A 196 10.53 5.38 -2.01
CA ARG A 196 10.12 4.43 -3.05
C ARG A 196 11.36 3.87 -3.73
N HIS A 197 11.37 2.55 -3.93
CA HIS A 197 12.37 1.85 -4.72
C HIS A 197 11.68 0.98 -5.75
N ASP A 198 12.06 1.15 -7.00
CA ASP A 198 11.48 0.45 -8.14
C ASP A 198 12.55 -0.34 -8.87
N PHE A 199 12.17 -1.55 -9.27
CA PHE A 199 13.08 -2.49 -9.90
C PHE A 199 12.41 -3.17 -11.09
N SER A 200 13.14 -3.34 -12.18
CA SER A 200 12.91 -4.47 -13.08
C SER A 200 13.60 -5.71 -12.54
N VAL A 201 13.02 -6.87 -12.86
CA VAL A 201 13.50 -8.17 -12.35
C VAL A 201 13.90 -9.05 -13.50
N SER A 202 15.17 -9.49 -13.52
CA SER A 202 15.68 -10.45 -14.49
C SER A 202 15.82 -11.82 -13.86
N PHE A 203 15.35 -12.87 -14.55
CA PHE A 203 15.38 -14.25 -14.05
C PHE A 203 16.36 -15.13 -14.82
N ASN A 204 17.01 -16.05 -14.11
CA ASN A 204 17.75 -17.17 -14.67
C ASN A 204 17.34 -18.44 -13.91
N GLY A 205 16.31 -19.11 -14.44
CA GLY A 205 15.61 -20.17 -13.71
C GLY A 205 14.96 -19.61 -12.45
N GLU A 206 15.34 -20.14 -11.29
CA GLU A 206 14.81 -19.75 -9.97
C GLU A 206 15.59 -18.61 -9.31
N ARG A 207 16.68 -18.16 -9.94
CA ARG A 207 17.46 -17.01 -9.48
C ARG A 207 16.97 -15.73 -10.13
N PHE A 208 17.13 -14.61 -9.43
CA PHE A 208 16.79 -13.31 -9.97
C PHE A 208 17.73 -12.21 -9.50
N GLU A 209 17.75 -11.12 -10.26
CA GLU A 209 18.43 -9.88 -9.92
C GLU A 209 17.45 -8.71 -10.01
N LEU A 210 17.63 -7.73 -9.11
CA LEU A 210 16.87 -6.49 -9.08
C LEU A 210 17.69 -5.37 -9.69
N HIS A 211 17.20 -4.77 -10.77
CA HIS A 211 17.83 -3.64 -11.45
C HIS A 211 17.01 -2.40 -11.17
N ARG A 212 17.61 -1.33 -10.64
CA ARG A 212 16.88 -0.06 -10.44
C ARG A 212 16.34 0.42 -11.77
N ASP A 213 15.04 0.73 -11.82
CA ASP A 213 14.36 1.05 -13.06
C ASP A 213 13.27 2.10 -12.88
N VAL A 214 12.83 2.69 -13.99
CA VAL A 214 11.64 3.53 -14.07
C VAL A 214 10.49 2.67 -14.57
N LEU A 215 9.41 2.64 -13.79
CA LEU A 215 8.26 1.80 -14.09
C LEU A 215 7.43 2.36 -15.26
N PRO A 216 6.73 1.50 -16.02
CA PRO A 216 5.83 1.93 -17.09
C PRO A 216 4.52 2.47 -16.50
N LEU A 217 4.57 3.68 -15.95
CA LEU A 217 3.44 4.41 -15.38
C LEU A 217 2.92 5.47 -16.33
#